data_AF-A0A1S3ZFW6-F1
#
_entry.id   AF-A0A1S3ZFW6-F1
#
_cell.length_a   1.000
_cell.length_b   1.000
_cell.length_c   1.000
_cell.angle_alpha   90.00
_cell.angle_beta   90.00
_cell.angle_gamma   90.00
#
_symmetry.space_group_name_H-M   'P 1'
#
loop_
_entity.id
_entity.type
_entity.pdbx_description
1 polymer ?
#
loop_
_entity_poly.entity_id
_entity_poly.type
_entity_poly.pdbx_seq_one_letter_code
_entity_poly.pdbx_strand_id
1 'polypeptide(L)'
;MSLIRNTWLLFCANVNKEGELIEQFLGLVHVKDTTAHALQKTINSLLLQHSLSSSLIRGQGYDRASNMQGEINGLKALILKDNPSAYCVHCFAHQLQLTLVAVAKKHHDINNFFDILANVLNVVGGFYKRREMLRDDQAEKLDELLVLGEVHTGSGLNQALGLQRPGDTRWGSHFKTLRNFISLFSSIVHVLGVLANEGSNYRRKHWQKV
;
A
#
# COMPACT_ATOMS: atom_id res chain seq x y z
N MET A 1 -11.34 1.78 -3.87
CA MET A 1 -10.66 3.07 -3.58
C MET A 1 -9.42 3.22 -4.48
N SER A 2 -9.57 3.82 -5.66
CA SER A 2 -8.49 4.04 -6.64
C SER A 2 -8.15 5.52 -6.87
N LEU A 3 -8.52 6.41 -5.94
CA LEU A 3 -8.44 7.86 -6.12
C LEU A 3 -7.11 8.52 -5.69
N ILE A 4 -6.09 7.76 -5.28
CA ILE A 4 -4.78 8.31 -4.84
C ILE A 4 -3.66 7.83 -5.76
N ARG A 5 -3.81 7.94 -7.09
CA ARG A 5 -2.71 7.61 -8.01
C ARG A 5 -1.80 8.79 -8.34
N ASN A 6 -2.24 10.05 -8.20
CA ASN A 6 -1.43 11.21 -8.59
C ASN A 6 -1.54 12.38 -7.60
N THR A 7 -1.38 12.09 -6.30
CA THR A 7 -1.40 13.13 -5.27
C THR A 7 -0.02 13.21 -4.62
N TRP A 8 0.58 14.40 -4.67
CA TRP A 8 1.91 14.67 -4.18
C TRP A 8 1.86 15.47 -2.91
N LEU A 9 2.72 15.11 -1.98
CA LEU A 9 2.81 15.66 -0.64
C LEU A 9 4.16 16.33 -0.52
N LEU A 10 4.19 17.63 -0.27
CA LEU A 10 5.44 18.37 -0.06
C LEU A 10 5.58 18.73 1.42
N PHE A 11 6.62 18.20 2.03
CA PHE A 11 7.13 18.64 3.33
C PHE A 11 8.43 19.40 3.11
N CYS A 12 8.60 20.47 3.88
CA CYS A 12 9.85 21.20 3.95
C CYS A 12 10.37 21.12 5.38
N ALA A 13 11.66 20.84 5.54
CA ALA A 13 12.35 20.97 6.80
C ALA A 13 13.30 22.17 6.70
N ASN A 14 13.17 23.13 7.60
CA ASN A 14 14.05 24.29 7.67
C ASN A 14 14.65 24.41 9.09
N VAL A 15 15.65 25.28 9.22
CA VAL A 15 16.30 25.55 10.50
C VAL A 15 15.96 26.98 10.89
N ASN A 16 15.42 27.19 12.09
CA ASN A 16 15.13 28.54 12.59
C ASN A 16 16.41 29.28 13.02
N LYS A 17 16.26 30.50 13.53
CA LYS A 17 17.42 31.33 13.93
C LYS A 17 18.14 30.74 15.15
N GLU A 18 17.44 29.90 15.90
CA GLU A 18 17.87 29.22 17.11
C GLU A 18 18.60 27.89 16.80
N GLY A 19 18.63 27.47 15.53
CA GLY A 19 19.27 26.22 15.10
C GLY A 19 18.38 24.99 15.21
N GLU A 20 17.09 25.16 15.49
CA GLU A 20 16.13 24.07 15.63
C GLU A 20 15.56 23.66 14.27
N LEU A 21 15.45 22.35 14.06
CA LEU A 21 14.81 21.78 12.89
C LEU A 21 13.29 21.91 13.01
N ILE A 22 12.67 22.61 12.05
CA ILE A 22 11.21 22.73 11.95
C ILE A 22 10.76 22.01 10.68
N GLU A 23 9.90 21.01 10.87
CA GLU A 23 9.22 20.34 9.77
C GLU A 23 7.85 20.99 9.54
N GLN A 24 7.62 21.47 8.31
CA GLN A 24 6.38 22.10 7.91
C GLN A 24 5.77 21.38 6.71
N PHE A 25 4.50 21.03 6.85
CA PHE A 25 3.67 20.61 5.74
C PHE A 25 3.32 21.82 4.86
N LEU A 26 3.68 21.77 3.58
CA LEU A 26 3.37 22.86 2.64
C LEU A 26 2.07 22.61 1.89
N GLY A 27 1.86 21.39 1.40
CA GLY A 27 0.63 21.12 0.66
C GLY A 27 0.51 19.74 0.06
N LEU A 28 -0.73 19.44 -0.32
CA LEU A 28 -1.12 18.24 -1.04
C LEU A 28 -1.63 18.66 -2.42
N VAL A 29 -0.87 18.34 -3.47
CA VAL A 29 -1.18 18.78 -4.83
C VAL A 29 -1.54 17.59 -5.71
N HIS A 30 -2.69 17.68 -6.35
CA HIS A 30 -3.05 16.74 -7.40
C HIS A 30 -2.36 17.14 -8.70
N VAL A 31 -1.65 16.20 -9.33
CA VAL A 31 -1.04 16.40 -10.65
C VAL A 31 -1.68 15.47 -11.68
N LYS A 32 -1.96 15.99 -12.87
CA LYS A 32 -2.48 15.16 -13.97
C LYS A 32 -1.37 14.44 -14.72
N ASP A 33 -0.20 15.07 -14.79
CA ASP A 33 1.00 14.56 -15.42
C ASP A 33 2.08 14.31 -14.37
N THR A 34 2.63 13.09 -14.36
CA THR A 34 3.68 12.64 -13.44
C THR A 34 5.06 12.62 -14.10
N THR A 35 5.25 13.29 -15.24
CA THR A 35 6.57 13.53 -15.83
C THR A 35 7.41 14.40 -14.89
N ALA A 36 8.74 14.21 -14.91
CA ALA A 36 9.65 14.96 -14.03
C ALA A 36 9.52 16.49 -14.19
N HIS A 37 9.33 16.97 -15.42
CA HIS A 37 9.17 18.41 -15.70
C HIS A 37 7.86 18.97 -15.12
N ALA A 38 6.74 18.24 -15.28
CA ALA A 38 5.48 18.64 -14.68
C ALA A 38 5.59 18.71 -13.16
N LEU A 39 6.23 17.71 -12.54
CA LEU A 39 6.48 17.68 -11.10
C LEU A 39 7.36 18.83 -10.62
N GLN A 40 8.44 19.14 -11.34
CA GLN A 40 9.32 20.26 -11.02
C GLN A 40 8.55 21.58 -11.03
N LYS A 41 7.75 21.81 -12.08
CA LYS A 41 6.91 23.01 -12.20
C LYS A 41 5.89 23.11 -11.06
N THR A 42 5.26 22.00 -10.70
CA THR A 42 4.33 21.94 -9.57
C THR A 42 5.01 22.28 -8.25
N ILE A 43 6.20 21.72 -7.98
CA ILE A 43 6.97 22.01 -6.76
C ILE A 43 7.36 23.48 -6.71
N ASN A 44 7.90 24.03 -7.79
CA ASN A 44 8.27 25.44 -7.85
C ASN A 44 7.07 26.36 -7.63
N SER A 45 5.91 26.04 -8.23
CA SER A 45 4.67 26.79 -8.00
C SER A 45 4.23 26.74 -6.53
N LEU A 46 4.30 25.57 -5.89
CA LEU A 46 3.91 25.41 -4.48
C LEU A 46 4.87 26.18 -3.56
N LEU A 47 6.18 26.11 -3.81
CA LEU A 47 7.16 26.90 -3.05
C LEU A 47 6.88 28.40 -3.17
N LEU A 48 6.63 28.89 -4.39
CA LEU A 48 6.30 30.29 -4.63
C LEU A 48 5.01 30.73 -3.89
N GLN A 49 4.00 29.88 -3.81
CA GLN A 49 2.78 30.16 -3.03
C GLN A 49 3.08 30.38 -1.53
N HIS A 50 4.12 29.73 -1.01
CA HIS A 50 4.62 29.91 0.35
C HIS A 50 5.75 30.94 0.44
N SER A 51 5.99 31.73 -0.62
CA SER A 51 7.09 32.71 -0.70
C SER A 51 8.48 32.10 -0.48
N LEU A 52 8.64 30.83 -0.85
CA LEU A 52 9.91 30.10 -0.82
C LEU A 52 10.52 30.06 -2.21
N SER A 53 11.82 30.29 -2.29
CA SER A 53 12.59 30.15 -3.53
C SER A 53 13.15 28.74 -3.67
N SER A 54 13.08 28.18 -4.87
CA SER A 54 13.73 26.89 -5.21
C SER A 54 15.26 26.94 -5.09
N SER A 55 15.86 28.12 -5.19
CA SER A 55 17.30 28.33 -4.96
C SER A 55 17.74 28.09 -3.51
N LEU A 56 16.80 28.14 -2.56
CA LEU A 56 17.07 27.90 -1.14
C LEU A 56 16.98 26.42 -0.75
N ILE A 57 16.55 25.55 -1.67
CA ILE A 57 16.51 24.11 -1.43
C ILE A 57 17.94 23.61 -1.23
N ARG A 58 18.16 22.92 -0.11
CA ARG A 58 19.45 22.27 0.19
C ARG A 58 19.37 20.75 0.13
N GLY A 59 18.19 20.18 0.32
CA GLY A 59 17.98 18.74 0.27
C GLY A 59 16.70 18.38 -0.48
N GLN A 60 16.73 17.22 -1.12
CA GLN A 60 15.56 16.62 -1.76
C GLN A 60 15.48 15.13 -1.40
N GLY A 61 14.28 14.65 -1.06
CA GLY A 61 14.05 13.26 -0.63
C GLY A 61 12.99 12.57 -1.47
N TYR A 62 13.36 11.53 -2.22
CA TYR A 62 12.41 10.79 -3.07
C TYR A 62 12.55 9.26 -2.94
N ASP A 63 11.49 8.55 -3.34
CA ASP A 63 11.55 7.10 -3.57
C ASP A 63 12.34 6.79 -4.86
N ARG A 64 12.53 5.49 -5.18
CA ARG A 64 13.28 5.07 -6.38
C ARG A 64 12.46 5.07 -7.67
N ALA A 65 11.32 5.78 -7.72
CA ALA A 65 10.57 5.89 -8.97
C ALA A 65 11.43 6.54 -10.07
N SER A 66 11.37 6.02 -11.29
CA SER A 66 12.20 6.48 -12.41
C SER A 66 12.04 7.97 -12.72
N ASN A 67 10.80 8.48 -12.68
CA ASN A 67 10.51 9.90 -12.89
C ASN A 67 11.06 10.79 -11.76
N MET A 68 11.38 10.22 -10.59
CA MET A 68 11.90 10.96 -9.44
C MET A 68 13.43 10.91 -9.36
N GLN A 69 14.00 9.72 -9.51
CA GLN A 69 15.43 9.46 -9.30
C GLN A 69 16.23 9.23 -10.59
N GLY A 70 15.59 9.33 -11.76
CA GLY A 70 16.27 9.17 -13.05
C GLY A 70 17.44 10.14 -13.22
N GLU A 71 18.55 9.65 -13.75
CA GLU A 71 19.81 10.40 -13.83
C GLU A 71 19.80 11.52 -14.88
N ILE A 72 19.03 11.35 -15.96
CA ILE A 72 19.03 12.29 -17.10
C ILE A 72 17.78 13.17 -17.09
N ASN A 73 16.61 12.56 -16.91
CA ASN A 73 15.30 13.23 -16.99
C ASN A 73 14.45 13.00 -15.73
N GLY A 74 15.05 12.57 -14.62
CA GLY A 74 14.36 12.47 -13.34
C GLY A 74 14.26 13.81 -12.65
N LEU A 75 13.26 13.98 -11.78
CA LEU A 75 13.04 15.20 -11.01
C LEU A 75 14.29 15.62 -10.22
N LYS A 76 14.97 14.64 -9.60
CA LYS A 76 16.27 14.83 -8.93
C LYS A 76 17.25 15.57 -9.84
N ALA A 77 17.45 15.07 -11.05
CA ALA A 77 18.43 15.62 -11.98
C ALA A 77 18.05 17.03 -12.44
N LEU A 78 16.75 17.28 -12.68
CA LEU A 78 16.24 18.60 -13.05
C LEU A 78 16.47 19.63 -11.93
N ILE A 79 16.14 19.29 -10.68
CA ILE A 79 16.36 20.19 -9.53
C ILE A 79 17.85 20.41 -9.26
N LEU A 80 18.68 19.37 -9.38
CA LEU A 80 20.14 19.49 -9.25
C LEU A 80 20.76 20.38 -10.33
N LYS A 81 20.22 20.34 -11.55
CA LYS A 81 20.65 21.21 -12.65
C LYS A 81 20.36 22.68 -12.35
N ASP A 82 19.18 22.97 -11.81
CA ASP A 82 18.78 24.35 -11.48
C ASP A 82 19.40 24.85 -10.18
N ASN A 83 19.68 23.94 -9.23
CA ASN A 83 20.28 24.24 -7.94
C ASN A 83 21.28 23.12 -7.55
N PRO A 84 22.58 23.29 -7.89
CA PRO A 84 23.62 22.31 -7.59
C PRO A 84 23.82 22.01 -6.09
N SER A 85 23.30 22.86 -5.20
CA SER A 85 23.38 22.66 -3.75
C SER A 85 22.26 21.76 -3.19
N ALA A 86 21.28 21.36 -4.00
CA ALA A 86 20.15 20.54 -3.58
C ALA A 86 20.48 19.03 -3.61
N TYR A 87 21.22 18.55 -2.61
CA TYR A 87 21.64 17.14 -2.55
C TYR A 87 20.42 16.22 -2.41
N CYS A 88 20.49 15.04 -3.04
CA CYS A 88 19.39 14.08 -2.99
C CYS A 88 19.67 12.93 -2.04
N VAL A 89 18.74 12.70 -1.12
CA VAL A 89 18.73 11.56 -0.21
C VAL A 89 17.67 10.58 -0.68
N HIS A 90 18.05 9.31 -0.78
CA HIS A 90 17.08 8.25 -1.03
C HIS A 90 16.24 7.97 0.21
N CYS A 91 14.94 7.75 0.02
CA CYS A 91 14.05 7.39 1.12
C CYS A 91 14.48 6.06 1.78
N PHE A 92 15.09 6.14 2.97
CA PHE A 92 15.54 4.98 3.75
C PHE A 92 14.41 4.02 4.08
N ALA A 93 13.20 4.52 4.38
CA ALA A 93 12.05 3.68 4.64
C ALA A 93 11.69 2.81 3.42
N HIS A 94 11.76 3.37 2.22
CA HIS A 94 11.54 2.60 0.99
C HIS A 94 12.67 1.59 0.74
N GLN A 95 13.93 1.96 0.98
CA GLN A 95 15.06 1.03 0.90
C GLN A 95 14.89 -0.16 1.85
N LEU A 96 14.54 0.11 3.11
CA LEU A 96 14.30 -0.92 4.10
C LEU A 96 13.16 -1.85 3.67
N GLN A 97 12.05 -1.29 3.16
CA GLN A 97 10.93 -2.10 2.66
C GLN A 97 11.35 -3.01 1.50
N LEU A 98 12.14 -2.52 0.55
CA LEU A 98 12.65 -3.34 -0.56
C LEU A 98 13.60 -4.43 -0.07
N THR A 99 14.52 -4.09 0.84
CA THR A 99 15.45 -5.07 1.44
C THR A 99 14.69 -6.16 2.17
N LEU A 100 13.69 -5.82 2.97
CA LEU A 100 12.86 -6.80 3.68
C LEU A 100 12.15 -7.76 2.71
N VAL A 101 11.51 -7.23 1.66
CA VAL A 101 10.87 -8.08 0.64
C VAL A 101 11.91 -8.98 -0.05
N ALA A 102 13.07 -8.44 -0.41
CA ALA A 102 14.11 -9.20 -1.09
C ALA A 102 14.68 -10.32 -0.21
N VAL A 103 14.93 -10.06 1.07
CA VAL A 103 15.40 -11.06 2.03
C VAL A 103 14.34 -12.12 2.27
N ALA A 104 13.08 -11.72 2.46
CA ALA A 104 11.96 -12.65 2.64
C ALA A 104 11.78 -13.60 1.44
N LYS A 105 11.88 -13.08 0.20
CA LYS A 105 11.81 -13.90 -1.03
C LYS A 105 12.98 -14.88 -1.18
N LYS A 106 14.14 -14.58 -0.60
CA LYS A 106 15.31 -15.49 -0.62
C LYS A 106 15.23 -16.60 0.41
N HIS A 107 14.41 -16.46 1.45
CA HIS A 107 14.21 -17.51 2.44
C HIS A 107 13.11 -18.46 1.97
N HIS A 108 13.47 -19.72 1.68
CA HIS A 108 12.56 -20.71 1.08
C HIS A 108 11.22 -20.80 1.80
N ASP A 109 11.22 -21.00 3.12
CA ASP A 109 9.98 -21.23 3.86
C ASP A 109 9.07 -20.01 3.93
N ILE A 110 9.68 -18.81 4.03
CA ILE A 110 8.93 -17.54 4.03
C ILE A 110 8.33 -17.31 2.65
N ASN A 111 9.11 -17.55 1.58
CA ASN A 111 8.61 -17.42 0.22
C ASN A 111 7.46 -18.40 -0.05
N ASN A 112 7.63 -19.67 0.31
CA ASN A 112 6.60 -20.70 0.17
C ASN A 112 5.33 -20.35 0.96
N PHE A 113 5.47 -19.83 2.19
CA PHE A 113 4.35 -19.35 2.97
C PHE A 113 3.58 -18.22 2.25
N PHE A 114 4.28 -17.23 1.70
CA PHE A 114 3.64 -16.15 0.96
C PHE A 114 3.00 -16.62 -0.36
N ASP A 115 3.56 -17.64 -1.01
CA ASP A 115 2.97 -18.26 -2.21
C ASP A 115 1.66 -18.99 -1.88
N ILE A 116 1.65 -19.79 -0.80
CA ILE A 116 0.44 -20.45 -0.29
C ILE A 116 -0.62 -19.39 0.08
N LEU A 117 -0.23 -18.37 0.84
CA LEU A 117 -1.11 -17.27 1.22
C LEU A 117 -1.71 -16.62 -0.04
N ALA A 118 -0.88 -16.30 -1.02
CA ALA A 118 -1.34 -15.67 -2.26
C ALA A 118 -2.31 -16.56 -3.04
N ASN A 119 -2.10 -17.88 -3.04
CA ASN A 119 -3.01 -18.84 -3.64
C ASN A 119 -4.37 -18.89 -2.92
N VAL A 120 -4.38 -18.95 -1.60
CA VAL A 120 -5.62 -18.91 -0.80
C VAL A 120 -6.39 -17.62 -1.07
N LEU A 121 -5.71 -16.47 -1.07
CA LEU A 121 -6.32 -15.18 -1.38
C LEU A 121 -6.90 -15.13 -2.80
N ASN A 122 -6.24 -15.76 -3.78
CA ASN A 122 -6.78 -15.87 -5.14
C ASN A 122 -8.00 -16.79 -5.22
N VAL A 123 -8.00 -17.92 -4.51
CA VAL A 123 -9.12 -18.85 -4.50
C VAL A 123 -10.34 -18.20 -3.85
N VAL A 124 -10.20 -17.60 -2.67
CA VAL A 124 -11.31 -17.00 -1.92
C VAL A 124 -11.69 -15.63 -2.52
N GLY A 125 -10.70 -14.81 -2.86
CA GLY A 125 -10.91 -13.44 -3.34
C GLY A 125 -11.14 -13.29 -4.85
N GLY A 126 -10.80 -14.30 -5.64
CA GLY A 126 -10.83 -14.20 -7.12
C GLY A 126 -12.22 -14.16 -7.73
N PHE A 127 -13.23 -14.69 -7.05
CA PHE A 127 -14.60 -14.79 -7.56
C PHE A 127 -15.58 -13.94 -6.74
N TYR A 128 -16.59 -13.36 -7.41
CA TYR A 128 -17.59 -12.52 -6.74
C TYR A 128 -18.35 -13.29 -5.65
N LYS A 129 -18.88 -14.48 -5.98
CA LYS A 129 -19.64 -15.33 -5.04
C LYS A 129 -18.86 -15.69 -3.78
N ARG A 130 -17.58 -16.07 -3.93
CA ARG A 130 -16.72 -16.44 -2.80
C ARG A 130 -16.39 -15.25 -1.90
N ARG A 131 -16.24 -14.07 -2.50
CA ARG A 131 -16.09 -12.81 -1.75
C ARG A 131 -17.37 -12.44 -1.01
N GLU A 132 -18.54 -12.75 -1.56
CA GLU A 132 -19.83 -12.53 -0.92
C GLU A 132 -19.99 -13.44 0.30
N MET A 133 -19.77 -14.74 0.15
CA MET A 133 -19.76 -15.69 1.27
C MET A 133 -18.81 -15.27 2.40
N LEU A 134 -17.63 -14.73 2.06
CA LEU A 134 -16.70 -14.21 3.06
C LEU A 134 -17.25 -12.99 3.81
N ARG A 135 -17.96 -12.09 3.11
CA ARG A 135 -18.58 -10.91 3.74
C ARG A 135 -19.78 -11.30 4.60
N ASP A 136 -20.56 -12.27 4.16
CA ASP A 136 -21.73 -12.73 4.89
C ASP A 136 -21.30 -13.39 6.21
N ASP A 137 -20.29 -14.27 6.17
CA ASP A 137 -19.70 -14.90 7.36
C ASP A 137 -19.03 -13.88 8.31
N GLN A 138 -18.39 -12.84 7.75
CA GLN A 138 -17.87 -11.71 8.55
C GLN A 138 -19.01 -10.95 9.27
N ALA A 139 -20.13 -10.72 8.59
CA ALA A 139 -21.25 -9.98 9.14
C ALA A 139 -21.96 -10.77 10.23
N GLU A 140 -22.15 -12.08 10.03
CA GLU A 140 -22.75 -12.99 11.01
C GLU A 140 -21.93 -13.05 12.31
N LYS A 141 -20.61 -13.24 12.20
CA LYS A 141 -19.71 -13.23 13.38
C LYS A 141 -19.70 -11.89 14.10
N LEU A 142 -19.78 -10.79 13.35
CA LEU A 142 -19.86 -9.47 13.96
C LEU A 142 -21.17 -9.28 14.73
N ASP A 143 -22.29 -9.76 14.18
CA ASP A 143 -23.59 -9.73 14.85
C ASP A 143 -23.57 -10.53 16.15
N GLU A 144 -22.99 -11.74 16.14
CA GLU A 144 -22.79 -12.55 17.35
C GLU A 144 -21.98 -11.80 18.42
N LEU A 145 -20.87 -11.18 18.05
CA LEU A 145 -20.03 -10.42 18.97
C LEU A 145 -20.75 -9.17 19.52
N LEU A 146 -21.62 -8.54 18.71
CA LEU A 146 -22.46 -7.43 19.15
C LEU A 146 -23.50 -7.89 20.18
N VAL A 147 -24.14 -9.04 19.94
CA VAL A 147 -25.11 -9.65 20.86
C VAL A 147 -24.45 -10.03 22.18
N LEU A 148 -23.21 -10.54 22.14
CA LEU A 148 -22.42 -10.86 23.33
C LEU A 148 -21.87 -9.63 24.07
N GLY A 149 -21.98 -8.44 23.47
CA GLY A 149 -21.47 -7.19 24.03
C GLY A 149 -19.94 -7.07 24.00
N GLU A 150 -19.26 -7.94 23.24
CA GLU A 150 -17.79 -7.94 23.13
C GLU A 150 -17.27 -6.82 22.23
N VAL A 151 -18.12 -6.28 21.34
CA VAL A 151 -17.80 -5.17 20.45
C VAL A 151 -18.89 -4.10 20.48
N HIS A 152 -18.52 -2.87 20.14
CA HIS A 152 -19.44 -1.73 20.09
C HIS A 152 -19.62 -1.22 18.67
N THR A 153 -20.77 -0.59 18.42
CA THR A 153 -21.04 0.12 17.18
C THR A 153 -20.43 1.53 17.22
N GLY A 154 -19.93 2.01 16.09
CA GLY A 154 -19.36 3.36 16.00
C GLY A 154 -18.78 3.64 14.62
N SER A 155 -18.71 4.92 14.25
CA SER A 155 -18.19 5.36 12.96
C SER A 155 -16.74 4.92 12.77
N GLY A 156 -16.49 4.05 11.79
CA GLY A 156 -15.16 3.52 11.48
C GLY A 156 -14.77 2.25 12.24
N LEU A 157 -15.59 1.78 13.17
CA LEU A 157 -15.39 0.49 13.83
C LEU A 157 -15.91 -0.66 12.96
N ASN A 158 -15.33 -1.85 13.16
CA ASN A 158 -15.79 -3.11 12.56
C ASN A 158 -15.94 -3.10 11.02
N GLN A 159 -15.10 -2.31 10.33
CA GLN A 159 -15.12 -2.25 8.87
C GLN A 159 -14.82 -3.61 8.25
N ALA A 160 -15.53 -3.93 7.17
CA ALA A 160 -15.29 -5.14 6.39
C ALA A 160 -13.82 -5.22 5.95
N LEU A 161 -13.15 -6.29 6.35
CA LEU A 161 -11.75 -6.51 6.02
C LEU A 161 -11.63 -7.09 4.61
N GLY A 162 -10.82 -6.44 3.77
CA GLY A 162 -10.53 -6.89 2.41
C GLY A 162 -9.37 -7.89 2.37
N LEU A 163 -9.47 -8.85 1.44
CA LEU A 163 -8.37 -9.73 1.04
C LEU A 163 -7.56 -9.06 -0.08
N GLN A 164 -6.47 -8.40 0.29
CA GLN A 164 -5.54 -7.80 -0.68
C GLN A 164 -4.25 -8.62 -0.72
N ARG A 165 -3.73 -8.89 -1.92
CA ARG A 165 -2.41 -9.52 -2.08
C ARG A 165 -1.30 -8.59 -1.58
N PRO A 166 -0.23 -9.12 -0.98
CA PRO A 166 0.93 -8.32 -0.65
C PRO A 166 1.54 -7.77 -1.95
N GLY A 167 1.97 -6.52 -1.92
CA GLY A 167 2.60 -5.84 -3.05
C GLY A 167 4.11 -6.06 -3.07
N ASP A 168 4.68 -6.16 -4.27
CA ASP A 168 6.08 -6.54 -4.48
C ASP A 168 7.15 -5.58 -3.94
N THR A 169 6.78 -4.34 -3.64
CA THR A 169 7.74 -3.28 -3.29
C THR A 169 7.48 -2.64 -1.94
N ARG A 170 6.44 -3.07 -1.21
CA ARG A 170 6.00 -2.42 0.03
C ARG A 170 5.72 -3.45 1.10
N TRP A 171 6.68 -3.69 1.99
CA TRP A 171 6.50 -4.60 3.13
C TRP A 171 5.27 -4.30 4.00
N GLY A 172 4.90 -3.01 4.14
CA GLY A 172 3.68 -2.63 4.88
C GLY A 172 2.40 -3.28 4.34
N SER A 173 2.37 -3.62 3.05
CA SER A 173 1.25 -4.39 2.47
C SER A 173 1.26 -5.86 2.91
N HIS A 174 2.43 -6.49 3.06
CA HIS A 174 2.55 -7.84 3.63
C HIS A 174 1.99 -7.90 5.04
N PHE A 175 2.38 -6.93 5.89
CA PHE A 175 1.86 -6.84 7.26
C PHE A 175 0.33 -6.69 7.27
N LYS A 176 -0.22 -5.77 6.47
CA LYS A 176 -1.68 -5.56 6.38
C LYS A 176 -2.40 -6.83 5.89
N THR A 177 -1.86 -7.50 4.87
CA THR A 177 -2.42 -8.75 4.36
C THR A 177 -2.41 -9.84 5.43
N LEU A 178 -1.31 -10.02 6.15
CA LEU A 178 -1.22 -11.04 7.22
C LEU A 178 -2.17 -10.75 8.36
N ARG A 179 -2.26 -9.50 8.80
CA ARG A 179 -3.22 -9.08 9.82
C ARG A 179 -4.64 -9.41 9.41
N ASN A 180 -5.05 -9.02 8.19
CA ASN A 180 -6.38 -9.32 7.68
C ASN A 180 -6.59 -10.84 7.53
N PHE A 181 -5.59 -11.58 7.07
CA PHE A 181 -5.68 -13.03 6.93
C PHE A 181 -5.91 -13.73 8.27
N ILE A 182 -5.19 -13.33 9.32
CA ILE A 182 -5.36 -13.85 10.69
C ILE A 182 -6.76 -13.52 11.19
N SER A 183 -7.21 -12.27 11.08
CA SER A 183 -8.55 -11.86 11.51
C SER A 183 -9.67 -12.58 10.76
N LEU A 184 -9.43 -13.01 9.52
CA LEU A 184 -10.42 -13.69 8.67
C LEU A 184 -10.21 -15.19 8.56
N PHE A 185 -9.29 -15.76 9.34
CA PHE A 185 -8.86 -17.14 9.14
C PHE A 185 -10.03 -18.12 9.23
N SER A 186 -10.90 -17.96 10.23
CA SER A 186 -12.09 -18.77 10.40
C SER A 186 -13.04 -18.69 9.19
N SER A 187 -13.33 -17.48 8.70
CA SER A 187 -14.18 -17.26 7.52
C SER A 187 -13.57 -17.83 6.24
N ILE A 188 -12.25 -17.71 6.08
CA ILE A 188 -11.51 -18.28 4.94
C ILE A 188 -11.63 -19.80 4.95
N VAL A 189 -11.43 -20.44 6.10
CA VAL A 189 -11.57 -21.90 6.25
C VAL A 189 -12.99 -22.35 5.93
N HIS A 190 -14.01 -21.62 6.40
CA HIS A 190 -15.40 -21.92 6.10
C HIS A 190 -15.67 -21.88 4.58
N VAL A 191 -15.28 -20.81 3.88
CA VAL A 191 -15.44 -20.70 2.42
C VAL A 191 -14.70 -21.80 1.68
N LEU A 192 -13.46 -22.13 2.08
CA LEU A 192 -12.70 -23.23 1.48
C LEU A 192 -13.38 -24.59 1.70
N GLY A 193 -13.98 -24.82 2.86
CA GLY A 193 -14.75 -26.02 3.18
C GLY A 193 -15.98 -26.19 2.27
N VAL A 194 -16.74 -25.11 2.06
CA VAL A 194 -17.89 -25.13 1.13
C VAL A 194 -17.43 -25.48 -0.29
N LEU A 195 -16.34 -24.87 -0.76
CA LEU A 195 -15.79 -25.14 -2.10
C LEU A 195 -15.33 -26.59 -2.27
N ALA A 196 -14.72 -27.17 -1.24
CA ALA A 196 -14.31 -28.58 -1.26
C ALA A 196 -15.52 -29.52 -1.39
N ASN A 197 -16.63 -29.20 -0.73
CA ASN A 197 -17.87 -29.97 -0.78
C ASN A 197 -18.59 -29.82 -2.13
N GLU A 198 -18.63 -28.63 -2.72
CA GLU A 198 -19.20 -28.43 -4.07
C GLU A 198 -18.39 -29.19 -5.14
N GLY A 199 -17.05 -29.12 -5.07
CA GLY A 199 -16.16 -29.82 -6.01
C GLY A 199 -16.24 -31.35 -5.90
N SER A 200 -16.46 -31.89 -4.70
CA SER A 200 -16.68 -33.34 -4.52
C SER A 200 -18.03 -33.78 -5.06
N ASN A 201 -19.08 -32.97 -4.89
CA ASN A 201 -20.40 -33.22 -5.46
C ASN A 201 -20.41 -33.21 -7.00
N TYR A 202 -19.64 -32.31 -7.62
CA TYR A 202 -19.47 -32.30 -9.08
C TYR A 202 -18.80 -33.58 -9.60
N ARG A 203 -17.70 -34.01 -8.96
CA ARG A 203 -17.02 -35.27 -9.31
C ARG A 203 -17.92 -36.49 -9.10
N ARG A 204 -18.67 -36.56 -8.00
CA ARG A 204 -19.57 -37.69 -7.72
C ARG A 204 -20.71 -37.79 -8.75
N LYS A 205 -21.28 -36.67 -9.19
CA LYS A 205 -22.29 -36.63 -10.27
C LYS A 205 -21.74 -37.02 -11.64
N HIS A 206 -20.45 -36.76 -11.90
CA HIS A 206 -19.80 -37.16 -13.15
C HIS A 206 -19.56 -38.67 -13.21
N TRP A 207 -19.16 -39.30 -12.10
CA TRP A 207 -18.94 -40.76 -12.02
C TRP A 207 -20.21 -41.60 -11.88
N GLN A 208 -21.36 -40.99 -11.61
CA GLN A 208 -22.67 -41.66 -11.63
C GLN A 208 -23.33 -41.65 -13.01
N LYS A 209 -22.72 -40.98 -14.01
CA LYS A 209 -23.21 -40.89 -15.39
C LYS A 209 -22.35 -41.66 -16.40
N VAL A 210 -21.34 -42.41 -15.93
CA VAL A 210 -20.51 -43.31 -16.74
C VAL A 210 -20.90 -44.74 -16.42
#